data_AF-A0A916V6E2-F1
#
_entry.id   AF-A0A916V6E2-F1
#
_cell.length_a   1.000
_cell.length_b   1.000
_cell.length_c   1.000
_cell.angle_alpha   90.00
_cell.angle_beta   90.00
_cell.angle_gamma   90.00
#
_symmetry.space_group_name_H-M   'P 1'
#
loop_
_entity.id
_entity.type
_entity.pdbx_description
1 polymer ?
#
loop_
_entity_poly.entity_id
_entity_poly.type
_entity_poly.pdbx_seq_one_letter_code
_entity_poly.pdbx_strand_id
1 'polypeptide(L)'
;MYRIQSIHTEHHTTTCHVRTKANSFSPNKKINGLKMNDNQRDENNLERRQDLRQDEETFRLRQEEDRLGKAQRSGIYYWIVNTIYWLGGIIELLLMLRFVLRLSGANTQNEFARFINNLSAPFIAPFSTLFISPTSDGGANIFDLNIIIAIIAYAILSYLLISLVRFIFYNRV
;
A
#
# COMPACT_ATOMS: atom_id res chain seq x y z
N MET A 1 -16.64 -5.61 -32.88
CA MET A 1 -17.62 -4.54 -32.66
C MET A 1 -17.47 -4.05 -31.22
N TYR A 2 -16.55 -3.10 -30.99
CA TYR A 2 -16.24 -2.60 -29.65
C TYR A 2 -16.88 -1.22 -29.47
N ARG A 3 -17.87 -1.13 -28.59
CA ARG A 3 -18.55 0.12 -28.21
C ARG A 3 -17.89 0.63 -26.92
N ILE A 4 -17.05 1.65 -27.07
CA ILE A 4 -16.54 2.44 -25.94
C ILE A 4 -17.69 3.34 -25.49
N GLN A 5 -18.17 3.16 -24.26
CA GLN A 5 -19.19 4.01 -23.66
C GLN A 5 -18.47 5.07 -22.82
N SER A 6 -18.56 6.30 -23.30
CA SER A 6 -17.99 7.51 -22.73
C SER A 6 -18.43 7.74 -21.29
N ILE A 7 -17.46 8.05 -20.45
CA ILE A 7 -17.58 8.53 -19.08
C ILE A 7 -18.32 9.87 -19.11
N HIS A 8 -19.49 9.94 -18.46
CA HIS A 8 -20.20 11.18 -18.20
C HIS A 8 -20.04 11.51 -16.71
N THR A 9 -19.11 12.41 -16.42
CA THR A 9 -18.84 12.96 -15.10
C THR A 9 -19.78 14.14 -14.87
N GLU A 10 -20.89 13.92 -14.18
CA GLU A 10 -21.73 15.01 -13.67
C GLU A 10 -21.05 15.66 -12.46
N HIS A 11 -20.59 16.89 -12.66
CA HIS A 11 -20.16 17.78 -11.60
C HIS A 11 -21.39 18.42 -10.95
N HIS A 12 -21.86 17.87 -9.84
CA HIS A 12 -22.80 18.57 -8.96
C HIS A 12 -22.06 19.66 -8.18
N THR A 13 -22.11 20.89 -8.70
CA THR A 13 -21.69 22.11 -8.00
C THR A 13 -22.71 22.44 -6.91
N THR A 14 -22.41 22.07 -5.66
CA THR A 14 -23.14 22.53 -4.49
C THR A 14 -22.81 24.01 -4.26
N THR A 15 -23.70 24.90 -4.68
CA THR A 15 -23.58 26.34 -4.42
C THR A 15 -24.00 26.63 -2.99
N CYS A 16 -23.03 26.93 -2.11
CA CYS A 16 -23.27 27.40 -0.75
C CYS A 16 -23.88 28.81 -0.78
N HIS A 17 -25.10 28.96 -0.26
CA HIS A 17 -25.67 30.25 0.09
C HIS A 17 -24.97 30.80 1.35
N VAL A 18 -24.06 31.75 1.17
CA VAL A 18 -23.58 32.60 2.27
C VAL A 18 -24.70 33.58 2.64
N ARG A 19 -25.44 33.26 3.69
CA ARG A 19 -26.36 34.20 4.35
C ARG A 19 -25.52 35.25 5.08
N THR A 20 -25.28 36.39 4.45
CA THR A 20 -24.73 37.58 5.12
C THR A 20 -25.68 38.03 6.22
N LYS A 21 -25.30 37.85 7.49
CA LYS A 21 -25.90 38.61 8.59
C LYS A 21 -25.48 40.07 8.39
N ALA A 22 -26.44 40.92 8.04
CA ALA A 22 -26.29 42.36 8.17
C ALA A 22 -26.11 42.66 9.67
N ASN A 23 -24.86 42.84 10.11
CA ASN A 23 -24.58 43.45 11.39
C ASN A 23 -24.95 44.92 11.28
N SER A 24 -25.92 45.35 12.07
CA SER A 24 -26.28 46.74 12.30
C SER A 24 -25.08 47.48 12.90
N PHE A 25 -24.30 48.13 12.04
CA PHE A 25 -23.29 49.08 12.45
C PHE A 25 -24.01 50.34 12.97
N SER A 26 -24.02 50.51 14.30
CA SER A 26 -24.48 51.72 14.98
C SER A 26 -23.28 52.64 15.20
N PRO A 27 -23.17 53.81 14.53
CA PRO A 27 -22.08 54.72 14.74
C PRO A 27 -22.50 55.83 15.69
N ASN A 28 -22.37 55.61 17.00
CA ASN A 28 -22.05 56.72 17.89
C ASN A 28 -21.37 56.25 19.17
N LYS A 29 -20.05 56.04 19.09
CA LYS A 29 -19.18 56.14 20.26
C LYS A 29 -18.31 57.37 20.06
N LYS A 30 -18.62 58.44 20.78
CA LYS A 30 -17.79 59.64 20.90
C LYS A 30 -16.34 59.20 21.17
N ILE A 31 -15.47 59.40 20.19
CA ILE A 31 -14.03 59.26 20.38
C ILE A 31 -13.58 60.56 21.05
N ASN A 32 -13.70 60.61 22.38
CA ASN A 32 -12.96 61.60 23.15
C ASN A 32 -11.47 61.33 22.90
N GLY A 33 -10.73 62.38 22.53
CA GLY A 33 -9.38 62.31 21.99
C GLY A 33 -8.46 61.35 22.73
N LEU A 34 -8.14 60.23 22.08
CA LEU A 34 -6.95 59.47 22.36
C LEU A 34 -5.79 60.24 21.75
N LYS A 35 -5.11 61.09 22.54
CA LYS A 35 -3.70 61.37 22.26
C LYS A 35 -2.97 60.04 22.46
N MET A 36 -2.80 59.29 21.38
CA MET A 36 -1.80 58.22 21.32
C MET A 36 -0.45 58.88 21.63
N ASN A 37 0.09 58.62 22.81
CA ASN A 37 1.46 59.00 23.12
C ASN A 37 2.40 58.12 22.28
N ASP A 38 3.53 58.67 21.85
CA ASP A 38 4.43 57.97 20.92
C ASP A 38 5.00 56.67 21.54
N ASN A 39 5.23 56.64 22.86
CA ASN A 39 5.73 55.46 23.58
C ASN A 39 4.79 54.25 23.49
N GLN A 40 3.48 54.46 23.66
CA GLN A 40 2.44 53.40 23.59
C GLN A 40 2.32 52.84 22.16
N ARG A 41 2.60 53.68 21.17
CA ARG A 41 2.55 53.31 19.76
C ARG A 41 3.76 52.45 19.40
N ASP A 42 4.93 52.78 19.95
CA ASP A 42 6.15 52.02 19.77
C ASP A 42 6.10 50.65 20.46
N GLU A 43 5.59 50.57 21.70
CA GLU A 43 5.37 49.28 22.39
C GLU A 43 4.46 48.34 21.59
N ASN A 44 3.31 48.82 21.10
CA ASN A 44 2.42 48.03 20.23
C ASN A 44 3.07 47.59 18.91
N ASN A 45 4.02 48.37 18.38
CA ASN A 45 4.76 48.01 17.17
C ASN A 45 5.85 46.97 17.46
N LEU A 46 6.47 47.03 18.64
CA LEU A 46 7.43 46.05 19.13
C LEU A 46 6.74 44.71 19.41
N GLU A 47 5.61 44.73 20.13
CA GLU A 47 4.78 43.55 20.40
C GLU A 47 4.29 42.90 19.09
N ARG A 48 3.74 43.69 18.15
CA ARG A 48 3.35 43.16 16.83
C ARG A 48 4.53 42.56 16.06
N ARG A 49 5.73 43.13 16.17
CA ARG A 49 6.93 42.57 15.52
C ARG A 49 7.40 41.28 16.19
N GLN A 50 7.18 41.13 17.48
CA GLN A 50 7.47 39.90 18.22
C GLN A 50 6.47 38.80 17.85
N ASP A 51 5.18 39.11 17.82
CA ASP A 51 4.11 38.18 17.39
C ASP A 51 4.38 37.67 15.97
N LEU A 52 4.74 38.56 15.03
CA LEU A 52 5.04 38.16 13.64
C LEU A 52 6.23 37.19 13.54
N ARG A 53 7.25 37.36 14.39
CA ARG A 53 8.40 36.43 14.43
C ARG A 53 8.00 35.08 15.02
N GLN A 54 7.18 35.11 16.06
CA GLN A 54 6.70 33.93 16.76
C GLN A 54 5.76 33.10 15.86
N ASP A 55 4.93 33.78 15.06
CA ASP A 55 4.13 33.17 14.00
C ASP A 55 5.04 32.51 12.94
N GLU A 56 6.08 33.20 12.47
CA GLU A 56 7.01 32.64 11.48
C GLU A 56 7.71 31.37 11.98
N GLU A 57 8.14 31.35 13.25
CA GLU A 57 8.74 30.17 13.89
C GLU A 57 7.74 29.02 14.03
N THR A 58 6.50 29.30 14.44
CA THR A 58 5.46 28.26 14.55
C THR A 58 5.05 27.70 13.18
N PHE A 59 5.06 28.51 12.12
CA PHE A 59 4.88 28.03 10.74
C PHE A 59 6.02 27.11 10.30
N ARG A 60 7.28 27.43 10.63
CA ARG A 60 8.45 26.58 10.32
C ARG A 60 8.41 25.25 11.08
N LEU A 61 8.11 25.29 12.37
CA LEU A 61 7.99 24.09 13.21
C LEU A 61 6.86 23.17 12.71
N ARG A 62 5.69 23.73 12.36
CA ARG A 62 4.59 22.96 11.74
C ARG A 62 4.99 22.33 10.41
N GLN A 63 5.80 23.01 9.62
CA GLN A 63 6.29 22.48 8.35
C GLN A 63 7.28 21.33 8.56
N GLU A 64 8.08 21.36 9.62
CA GLU A 64 8.98 20.28 10.02
C GLU A 64 8.24 19.09 10.63
N GLU A 65 7.25 19.33 11.49
CA GLU A 65 6.38 18.29 12.04
C GLU A 65 5.59 17.56 10.95
N ASP A 66 5.08 18.28 9.94
CA ASP A 66 4.39 17.68 8.80
C ASP A 66 5.32 16.84 7.92
N ARG A 67 6.61 17.23 7.82
CA ARG A 67 7.62 16.48 7.07
C ARG A 67 8.01 15.19 7.79
N LEU A 68 8.04 15.20 9.12
CA LEU A 68 8.36 14.04 9.95
C LEU A 68 7.14 13.11 10.14
N GLY A 69 5.93 13.67 10.28
CA GLY A 69 4.70 12.93 10.57
C GLY A 69 4.11 12.16 9.37
N LYS A 70 4.42 12.58 8.14
CA LYS A 70 3.88 11.95 6.92
C LYS A 70 4.69 10.74 6.43
N ALA A 71 5.85 10.45 7.03
CA ALA A 71 6.73 9.34 6.62
C ALA A 71 6.42 7.99 7.30
N GLN A 72 5.62 7.95 8.39
CA GLN A 72 5.66 6.82 9.32
C GLN A 72 4.36 5.99 9.48
N ARG A 73 3.36 6.12 8.60
CA ARG A 73 2.08 5.42 8.77
C ARG A 73 1.80 4.22 7.86
N SER A 74 2.68 3.88 6.93
CA SER A 74 2.45 2.77 6.00
C SER A 74 3.54 1.68 6.00
N GLY A 75 4.54 1.76 6.88
CA GLY A 75 5.64 0.78 6.91
C GLY A 75 5.17 -0.67 7.12
N ILE A 76 4.19 -0.88 8.01
CA ILE A 76 3.73 -2.23 8.36
C ILE A 76 2.93 -2.91 7.24
N TYR A 77 2.10 -2.15 6.52
CA TYR A 77 1.35 -2.69 5.38
C TYR A 77 2.30 -3.14 4.27
N TYR A 78 3.25 -2.27 3.90
CA TYR A 78 4.23 -2.58 2.88
C TYR A 78 5.12 -3.76 3.26
N TRP A 79 5.55 -3.86 4.52
CA TRP A 79 6.29 -5.02 5.01
C TRP A 79 5.46 -6.30 4.84
N ILE A 80 4.23 -6.36 5.36
CA ILE A 80 3.41 -7.59 5.35
C ILE A 80 3.17 -8.08 3.93
N VAL A 81 2.76 -7.18 3.04
CA VAL A 81 2.49 -7.51 1.64
C VAL A 81 3.76 -8.03 0.96
N ASN A 82 4.89 -7.35 1.14
CA ASN A 82 6.16 -7.76 0.56
C ASN A 82 6.58 -9.14 1.07
N THR A 83 6.45 -9.41 2.37
CA THR A 83 6.76 -10.73 2.95
C THR A 83 5.93 -11.85 2.29
N ILE A 84 4.62 -11.65 2.09
CA ILE A 84 3.76 -12.65 1.44
C ILE A 84 4.20 -12.89 0.00
N TYR A 85 4.52 -11.83 -0.75
CA TYR A 85 5.03 -11.95 -2.12
C TYR A 85 6.33 -12.76 -2.18
N TRP A 86 7.29 -12.49 -1.28
CA TRP A 86 8.55 -13.23 -1.24
C TRP A 86 8.35 -14.70 -0.85
N LEU A 87 7.53 -14.97 0.17
CA LEU A 87 7.26 -16.34 0.60
C LEU A 87 6.53 -17.16 -0.48
N GLY A 88 5.45 -16.61 -1.03
CA GLY A 88 4.72 -17.23 -2.13
C GLY A 88 5.58 -17.45 -3.36
N GLY A 89 6.31 -16.40 -3.77
CA GLY A 89 7.18 -16.43 -4.93
C GLY A 89 8.34 -17.42 -4.81
N ILE A 90 8.95 -17.57 -3.63
CA ILE A 90 10.01 -18.57 -3.41
C ILE A 90 9.46 -19.99 -3.51
N ILE A 91 8.28 -20.26 -2.92
CA ILE A 91 7.65 -21.59 -3.01
C ILE A 91 7.28 -21.90 -4.47
N GLU A 92 6.69 -20.94 -5.17
CA GLU A 92 6.30 -21.07 -6.57
C GLU A 92 7.52 -21.28 -7.48
N LEU A 93 8.59 -20.51 -7.29
CA LEU A 93 9.85 -20.66 -8.01
C LEU A 93 10.49 -22.03 -7.76
N LEU A 94 10.47 -22.51 -6.51
CA LEU A 94 11.01 -23.81 -6.14
C LEU A 94 10.25 -24.95 -6.84
N LEU A 95 8.91 -24.88 -6.86
CA LEU A 95 8.06 -25.86 -7.55
C LEU A 95 8.21 -25.78 -9.07
N MET A 96 8.30 -24.57 -9.62
CA MET A 96 8.57 -24.36 -11.05
C MET A 96 9.92 -24.95 -11.44
N LEU A 97 10.96 -24.74 -10.63
CA LEU A 97 12.28 -25.32 -10.88
C LEU A 97 12.22 -26.85 -10.86
N ARG A 98 11.53 -27.45 -9.88
CA ARG A 98 11.28 -28.91 -9.86
C ARG A 98 10.56 -29.37 -11.13
N PHE A 99 9.52 -28.65 -11.55
CA PHE A 99 8.75 -28.95 -12.75
C PHE A 99 9.65 -28.95 -13.99
N VAL A 100 10.45 -27.89 -14.19
CA VAL A 100 11.37 -27.76 -15.32
C VAL A 100 12.42 -28.87 -15.30
N LEU A 101 13.00 -29.19 -14.14
CA LEU A 101 13.96 -30.27 -14.01
C LEU A 101 13.36 -31.62 -14.43
N ARG A 102 12.15 -31.96 -13.95
CA ARG A 102 11.47 -33.21 -14.35
C ARG A 102 11.04 -33.20 -15.82
N LEU A 103 10.59 -32.06 -16.33
CA LEU A 103 10.18 -31.90 -17.73
C LEU A 103 11.38 -32.06 -18.68
N SER A 104 12.55 -31.57 -18.27
CA SER A 104 13.79 -31.69 -19.03
C SER A 104 14.41 -33.10 -19.01
N GLY A 105 13.81 -34.04 -18.26
CA GLY A 105 14.38 -35.38 -18.08
C GLY A 105 15.69 -35.36 -17.27
N ALA A 106 15.84 -34.39 -16.35
CA ALA A 106 17.06 -34.24 -15.56
C ALA A 106 17.38 -35.53 -14.78
N ASN A 107 18.66 -35.92 -14.78
CA ASN A 107 19.13 -37.11 -14.07
C ASN A 107 18.85 -36.99 -12.56
N THR A 108 18.06 -37.91 -12.03
CA THR A 108 17.68 -37.97 -10.60
C THR A 108 18.86 -38.27 -9.68
N GLN A 109 20.00 -38.74 -10.21
CA GLN A 109 21.24 -38.94 -9.47
C GLN A 109 22.06 -37.65 -9.31
N ASN A 110 21.70 -36.56 -10.00
CA ASN A 110 22.40 -35.29 -9.86
C ASN A 110 22.10 -34.66 -8.49
N GLU A 111 23.14 -34.21 -7.79
CA GLU A 111 23.01 -33.63 -6.44
C GLU A 111 22.12 -32.38 -6.40
N PHE A 112 22.21 -31.49 -7.39
CA PHE A 112 21.35 -30.30 -7.48
C PHE A 112 19.89 -30.69 -7.70
N ALA A 113 19.63 -31.65 -8.60
CA ALA A 113 18.27 -32.14 -8.83
C ALA A 113 17.70 -32.80 -7.56
N ARG A 114 18.50 -33.60 -6.83
CA ARG A 114 18.09 -34.21 -5.56
C ARG A 114 17.78 -33.16 -4.50
N PHE A 115 18.62 -32.13 -4.37
CA PHE A 115 18.41 -31.03 -3.43
C PHE A 115 17.06 -30.34 -3.67
N ILE A 116 16.77 -29.92 -4.91
CA ILE A 116 15.50 -29.28 -5.26
C ILE A 116 14.32 -30.23 -5.02
N ASN A 117 14.43 -31.49 -5.43
CA ASN A 117 13.37 -32.47 -5.24
C ASN A 117 13.05 -32.72 -3.77
N ASN A 118 14.06 -32.73 -2.90
CA ASN A 118 13.89 -32.91 -1.45
C ASN A 118 13.32 -31.66 -0.79
N LEU A 119 13.83 -30.48 -1.15
CA LEU A 119 13.36 -29.21 -0.59
C LEU A 119 11.91 -28.93 -0.97
N SER A 120 11.51 -29.29 -2.19
CA SER A 120 10.14 -29.10 -2.68
C SER A 120 9.17 -30.22 -2.23
N ALA A 121 9.67 -31.33 -1.68
CA ALA A 121 8.87 -32.51 -1.32
C ALA A 121 7.68 -32.22 -0.38
N PRO A 122 7.83 -31.47 0.73
CA PRO A 122 6.69 -31.21 1.62
C PRO A 122 5.61 -30.35 0.98
N PHE A 123 5.97 -29.47 0.04
CA PHE A 123 5.02 -28.60 -0.66
C PHE A 123 4.19 -29.37 -1.70
N ILE A 124 4.73 -30.44 -2.28
CA ILE A 124 3.99 -31.26 -3.23
C ILE A 124 3.24 -32.42 -2.57
N ALA A 125 3.62 -32.83 -1.37
CA ALA A 125 2.99 -33.93 -0.63
C ALA A 125 1.45 -33.89 -0.58
N PRO A 126 0.78 -32.73 -0.32
CA PRO A 126 -0.69 -32.71 -0.31
C PRO A 126 -1.32 -32.88 -1.69
N PHE A 127 -0.55 -32.66 -2.77
CA PHE A 127 -1.02 -32.77 -4.14
C PHE A 127 -0.59 -34.06 -4.85
N SER A 128 0.28 -34.87 -4.25
CA SER A 128 0.84 -36.05 -4.91
C SER A 128 -0.17 -37.17 -5.18
N THR A 129 -1.35 -37.12 -4.57
CA THR A 129 -2.42 -38.11 -4.71
C THR A 129 -3.56 -37.65 -5.63
N LEU A 130 -3.49 -36.45 -6.19
CA LEU A 130 -4.56 -35.87 -7.02
C LEU A 130 -4.74 -36.60 -8.35
N PHE A 131 -3.63 -36.86 -9.05
CA PHE A 131 -3.63 -37.57 -10.32
C PHE A 131 -2.71 -38.78 -10.24
N ILE A 132 -3.22 -39.93 -10.71
CA ILE A 132 -2.41 -41.12 -10.97
C ILE A 132 -1.44 -40.74 -12.09
N SER A 133 -0.20 -40.44 -11.72
CA SER A 133 0.84 -40.10 -12.68
C SER A 133 1.26 -41.37 -13.43
N PRO A 134 1.35 -41.37 -14.77
CA PRO A 134 1.72 -42.53 -15.59
C PRO A 134 3.20 -42.95 -15.45
N THR A 135 3.83 -42.61 -14.33
CA THR A 135 5.28 -42.62 -14.14
C THR A 135 5.77 -43.90 -13.48
N SER A 136 4.89 -44.87 -13.25
CA SER A 136 5.26 -46.18 -12.68
C SER A 136 6.05 -47.05 -13.67
N ASP A 137 5.96 -46.81 -14.98
CA ASP A 137 6.46 -47.78 -15.99
C ASP A 137 7.62 -47.27 -16.86
N GLY A 138 8.62 -46.59 -16.25
CA GLY A 138 9.95 -46.49 -16.85
C GLY A 138 10.16 -45.45 -17.97
N GLY A 139 9.24 -44.50 -18.16
CA GLY A 139 9.39 -43.40 -19.12
C GLY A 139 10.17 -42.21 -18.55
N ALA A 140 11.32 -41.90 -19.15
CA ALA A 140 12.25 -40.84 -18.72
C ALA A 140 11.70 -39.39 -18.80
N ASN A 141 10.48 -39.18 -19.29
CA ASN A 141 9.84 -37.87 -19.34
C ASN A 141 8.50 -37.89 -18.61
N ILE A 142 8.51 -37.22 -17.46
CA ILE A 142 7.44 -37.27 -16.45
C ILE A 142 6.78 -35.89 -16.44
N PHE A 143 5.84 -35.68 -17.35
CA PHE A 143 4.92 -34.55 -17.24
C PHE A 143 4.00 -34.79 -16.04
N ASP A 144 4.39 -34.26 -14.89
CA ASP A 144 3.70 -34.48 -13.62
C ASP A 144 2.66 -33.37 -13.40
N LEU A 145 1.41 -33.70 -13.73
CA LEU A 145 0.26 -32.81 -13.54
C LEU A 145 0.11 -32.38 -12.08
N ASN A 146 0.53 -33.19 -11.11
CA ASN A 146 0.44 -32.84 -9.70
C ASN A 146 1.32 -31.63 -9.37
N ILE A 147 2.49 -31.48 -10.00
CA ILE A 147 3.36 -30.31 -9.81
C ILE A 147 2.69 -29.04 -10.35
N ILE A 148 2.09 -29.12 -11.53
CA ILE A 148 1.41 -27.97 -12.15
C ILE A 148 0.26 -27.49 -11.27
N ILE A 149 -0.53 -28.42 -10.75
CA ILE A 149 -1.63 -28.11 -9.85
C ILE A 149 -1.12 -27.50 -8.55
N ALA A 150 0.00 -28.00 -8.00
CA ALA A 150 0.63 -27.38 -6.84
C ALA A 150 1.05 -25.92 -7.12
N ILE A 151 1.70 -25.65 -8.25
CA ILE A 151 2.08 -24.28 -8.66
C ILE A 151 0.85 -23.37 -8.71
N ILE A 152 -0.21 -23.79 -9.40
CA ILE A 152 -1.45 -23.01 -9.53
C ILE A 152 -2.09 -22.78 -8.16
N ALA A 153 -2.17 -23.81 -7.32
CA ALA A 153 -2.75 -23.72 -5.99
C ALA A 153 -2.00 -22.72 -5.10
N TYR A 154 -0.66 -22.75 -5.10
CA TYR A 154 0.15 -21.80 -4.34
C TYR A 154 0.09 -20.37 -4.91
N ALA A 155 0.00 -20.20 -6.22
CA ALA A 155 -0.20 -18.90 -6.85
C ALA A 155 -1.53 -18.27 -6.42
N ILE A 156 -2.62 -19.04 -6.45
CA ILE A 156 -3.95 -18.61 -5.99
C ILE A 156 -3.92 -18.30 -4.49
N LEU A 157 -3.30 -19.17 -3.67
CA LEU A 157 -3.20 -18.97 -2.23
C LEU A 157 -2.44 -17.69 -1.89
N SER A 158 -1.30 -17.43 -2.56
CA SER A 158 -0.50 -16.23 -2.35
C SER A 158 -1.29 -14.97 -2.73
N TYR A 159 -1.96 -14.99 -3.88
CA TYR A 159 -2.85 -13.91 -4.31
C TYR A 159 -3.99 -13.66 -3.30
N LEU A 160 -4.61 -14.73 -2.79
CA LEU A 160 -5.69 -14.64 -1.80
C LEU A 160 -5.21 -13.99 -0.50
N LEU A 161 -4.03 -14.36 -0.02
CA LEU A 161 -3.42 -13.77 1.18
C LEU A 161 -3.18 -12.26 0.99
N ILE A 162 -2.62 -11.85 -0.16
CA ILE A 162 -2.41 -10.43 -0.48
C ILE A 162 -3.74 -9.68 -0.57
N SER A 163 -4.73 -10.29 -1.23
CA SER A 163 -6.08 -9.73 -1.37
C SER A 163 -6.75 -9.55 -0.01
N LEU A 164 -6.57 -10.50 0.91
CA LEU A 164 -7.09 -10.44 2.28
C LEU A 164 -6.46 -9.29 3.05
N VAL A 165 -5.14 -9.14 2.99
CA VAL A 165 -4.43 -7.99 3.60
C VAL A 165 -4.96 -6.68 3.03
N ARG A 166 -5.08 -6.57 1.70
CA ARG A 166 -5.63 -5.38 1.06
C ARG A 166 -7.05 -5.08 1.52
N PHE A 167 -7.91 -6.08 1.65
CA PHE A 167 -9.30 -5.92 2.10
C PHE A 167 -9.38 -5.38 3.53
N ILE A 168 -8.59 -5.94 4.46
CA ILE A 168 -8.57 -5.51 5.87
C ILE A 168 -8.10 -4.06 6.00
N PHE A 169 -7.05 -3.68 5.28
CA PHE A 169 -6.50 -2.33 5.34
C PHE A 169 -7.37 -1.30 4.60
N TYR A 170 -8.03 -1.68 3.50
CA TYR A 170 -8.97 -0.81 2.81
C TYR A 170 -10.15 -0.43 3.69
N ASN A 171 -10.71 -1.38 4.46
CA ASN A 171 -11.82 -1.10 5.38
C ASN A 171 -11.44 -0.22 6.59
N ARG A 172 -10.14 0.03 6.80
CA ARG A 172 -9.60 0.81 7.93
C ARG A 172 -9.36 2.29 7.60
N VAL A 173 -9.59 2.70 6.36
CA VAL A 173 -9.53 4.10 5.87
C VAL A 173 -10.95 4.58 5.58
#